data_AF-A0A9Q0SSK1-F1
#
_entry.id   AF-A0A9Q0SSK1-F1
#
_cell.length_a   1.000
_cell.length_b   1.000
_cell.length_c   1.000
_cell.angle_alpha   90.00
_cell.angle_beta   90.00
_cell.angle_gamma   90.00
#
_symmetry.space_group_name_H-M   'P 1'
#
loop_
_entity.id
_entity.type
_entity.pdbx_description
1 polymer ?
#
loop_
_entity_poly.entity_id
_entity_poly.type
_entity_poly.pdbx_seq_one_letter_code
_entity_poly.pdbx_strand_id
1 'polypeptide(L)'
;MSLPKDGSTANDFIDDWVQIGLPAKAKVKAESGHFPPHEQNRECEMEAVNLSLTNIQTYLYVREKMARKALALRGGYYDFVKGCFELWEAQLSSIPGSALLPCIRGSALCVGGEATAQAKGRVRQ
;
A
#
# COMPACT_ATOMS: atom_id res chain seq x y z
N MET A 1 -1.63 17.80 3.02
CA MET A 1 -0.32 17.28 3.48
C MET A 1 0.39 18.24 4.44
N SER A 2 -0.34 18.94 5.30
CA SER A 2 0.25 19.95 6.19
C SER A 2 -0.26 19.71 7.61
N LEU A 3 0.51 18.94 8.38
CA LEU A 3 0.42 18.97 9.83
C LEU A 3 1.47 19.98 10.33
N PRO A 4 1.19 20.72 11.41
CA PRO A 4 2.17 21.61 12.03
C PRO A 4 3.45 20.85 12.39
N LYS A 5 4.61 21.44 12.08
CA LYS A 5 5.93 20.86 12.39
C LYS A 5 6.32 20.98 13.86
N ASP A 6 5.63 21.84 14.61
CA ASP A 6 5.90 22.20 16.00
C ASP A 6 5.27 21.25 17.01
N GLY A 7 4.58 20.19 16.55
CA GLY A 7 3.88 19.26 17.43
C GLY A 7 2.65 19.85 18.11
N SER A 8 2.20 21.05 17.68
CA SER A 8 0.94 21.63 18.13
C SER A 8 -0.21 20.93 17.43
N THR A 9 -0.95 20.16 18.20
CA THR A 9 -2.02 19.28 17.77
C THR A 9 -3.34 20.04 17.81
N ALA A 10 -3.89 20.35 16.63
CA ALA A 10 -5.29 20.79 16.57
C ALA A 10 -6.23 19.62 16.95
N ASN A 11 -5.77 18.36 16.89
CA ASN A 11 -6.50 17.15 17.29
C ASN A 11 -5.51 16.04 17.74
N ASP A 12 -5.04 16.06 18.99
CA ASP A 12 -4.03 15.15 19.58
C ASP A 12 -4.16 13.69 19.14
N PHE A 13 -5.37 13.14 19.23
CA PHE A 13 -5.61 11.73 18.92
C PHE A 13 -5.46 11.38 17.44
N ILE A 14 -5.90 12.28 16.54
CA ILE A 14 -5.81 12.04 15.10
C ILE A 14 -4.36 12.12 14.65
N ASP A 15 -3.64 13.13 15.16
CA ASP A 15 -2.25 13.38 14.80
C ASP A 15 -1.33 12.22 15.20
N ASP A 16 -1.56 11.61 16.36
CA ASP A 16 -0.86 10.39 16.79
C ASP A 16 -1.25 9.16 15.96
N TRP A 17 -2.54 8.98 15.70
CA TRP A 17 -3.04 7.82 14.96
C TRP A 17 -2.50 7.77 13.53
N VAL A 18 -2.43 8.92 12.84
CA VAL A 18 -1.95 8.96 11.45
C VAL A 18 -0.44 8.72 11.30
N GLN A 19 0.34 8.75 12.40
CA GLN A 19 1.79 8.51 12.34
C GLN A 19 2.14 7.12 11.80
N ILE A 20 1.26 6.13 11.94
CA ILE A 20 1.46 4.79 11.38
C ILE A 20 1.72 4.81 9.86
N GLY A 21 1.25 5.84 9.15
CA GLY A 21 1.46 6.02 7.71
C GLY A 21 2.78 6.68 7.32
N LEU A 22 3.60 7.15 8.28
CA LEU A 22 4.87 7.82 7.98
C LEU A 22 5.83 7.00 7.10
N PRO A 23 6.00 5.67 7.31
CA PRO A 23 6.86 4.87 6.44
C PRO A 23 6.41 4.90 4.97
N ALA A 24 5.10 4.81 4.71
CA ALA A 24 4.55 4.89 3.36
C ALA A 24 4.83 6.26 2.72
N LYS A 25 4.59 7.34 3.48
CA LYS A 25 4.88 8.71 3.02
C LYS A 25 6.37 8.91 2.72
N ALA A 26 7.26 8.38 3.56
CA ALA A 26 8.70 8.50 3.37
C ALA A 26 9.14 7.78 2.09
N LYS A 27 8.64 6.56 1.87
CA LYS A 27 8.92 5.77 0.66
C LYS A 27 8.43 6.48 -0.61
N VAL A 28 7.19 6.95 -0.63
CA VAL A 28 6.64 7.63 -1.81
C VAL A 28 7.35 8.95 -2.09
N LYS A 29 7.76 9.70 -1.06
CA LYS A 29 8.60 10.89 -1.26
C LYS A 29 9.95 10.55 -1.90
N ALA A 30 10.55 9.43 -1.53
CA ALA A 30 11.83 9.00 -2.11
C ALA A 30 11.67 8.54 -3.57
N GLU A 31 10.60 7.81 -3.88
CA GLU A 31 10.38 7.20 -5.21
C GLU A 31 9.66 8.13 -6.20
N SER A 32 8.80 9.02 -5.71
CA SER A 32 7.86 9.81 -6.49
C SER A 32 7.85 11.29 -6.11
N GLY A 33 8.84 11.77 -5.34
CA GLY A 33 8.90 13.15 -4.85
C GLY A 33 8.95 14.22 -5.95
N HIS A 34 9.30 13.85 -7.18
CA HIS A 34 9.32 14.74 -8.34
C HIS A 34 7.95 14.92 -9.01
N PHE A 35 6.95 14.10 -8.68
CA PHE A 35 5.60 14.22 -9.23
C PHE A 35 4.78 15.31 -8.51
N PRO A 36 3.69 15.81 -9.11
CA PRO A 36 2.78 16.72 -8.44
C PRO A 36 2.19 16.14 -7.13
N PRO A 37 1.78 16.99 -6.16
CA PRO A 37 1.29 16.51 -4.87
C PRO A 37 0.10 15.55 -4.94
N HIS A 38 -0.79 15.69 -5.94
CA HIS A 38 -1.94 14.81 -6.08
C HIS A 38 -1.54 13.38 -6.51
N GLU A 39 -0.53 13.26 -7.37
CA GLU A 39 0.02 11.96 -7.76
C GLU A 39 0.79 11.33 -6.60
N GLN A 40 1.56 12.12 -5.85
CA GLN A 40 2.21 11.63 -4.62
C GLN A 40 1.19 11.12 -3.59
N ASN A 41 0.06 11.81 -3.43
CA ASN A 41 -1.00 11.35 -2.52
C ASN A 41 -1.58 10.02 -2.98
N ARG A 42 -1.88 9.87 -4.29
CA ARG A 42 -2.39 8.62 -4.86
C ARG A 42 -1.42 7.46 -4.65
N GLU A 43 -0.12 7.66 -4.90
CA GLU A 43 0.88 6.63 -4.62
C GLU A 43 0.98 6.34 -3.11
N CYS A 44 0.84 7.35 -2.25
CA CYS A 44 0.83 7.19 -0.80
C CYS A 44 -0.40 6.42 -0.29
N GLU A 45 -1.57 6.58 -0.91
CA GLU A 45 -2.77 5.80 -0.60
C GLU A 45 -2.54 4.32 -0.86
N MET A 46 -2.01 3.97 -2.04
CA MET A 46 -1.68 2.58 -2.39
C MET A 46 -0.55 2.02 -1.52
N GLU A 47 0.48 2.82 -1.21
CA GLU A 47 1.57 2.38 -0.35
C GLU A 47 1.11 2.21 1.11
N ALA A 48 0.14 2.99 1.59
CA ALA A 48 -0.47 2.77 2.90
C ALA A 48 -1.15 1.39 2.98
N VAL A 49 -1.80 0.93 1.90
CA VAL A 49 -2.32 -0.44 1.82
C VAL A 49 -1.19 -1.47 1.94
N ASN A 50 -0.07 -1.29 1.25
CA ASN A 50 1.11 -2.17 1.37
C ASN A 50 1.68 -2.20 2.79
N LEU A 51 1.75 -1.03 3.44
CA LEU A 51 2.20 -0.92 4.82
C LEU A 51 1.26 -1.66 5.78
N SER A 52 -0.06 -1.53 5.62
CA SER A 52 -1.03 -2.30 6.39
C SER A 52 -0.87 -3.80 6.20
N LEU A 53 -0.65 -4.28 4.96
CA LEU A 53 -0.41 -5.70 4.68
C LEU A 53 0.88 -6.21 5.33
N THR A 54 1.93 -5.38 5.36
CA THR A 54 3.18 -5.68 6.05
C THR A 54 2.95 -5.79 7.55
N ASN A 55 2.24 -4.83 8.13
CA ASN A 55 1.90 -4.83 9.55
C ASN A 55 1.08 -6.07 9.92
N ILE A 56 0.08 -6.45 9.12
CA ILE A 56 -0.72 -7.66 9.35
C ILE A 56 0.13 -8.94 9.33
N GLN A 57 1.19 -8.99 8.51
CA GLN A 57 2.10 -10.14 8.47
C GLN A 57 3.05 -10.24 9.67
N THR A 58 3.18 -9.18 10.49
CA THR A 58 3.97 -9.23 11.73
C THR A 58 3.35 -10.15 12.78
N TYR A 59 2.04 -10.41 12.69
CA TYR A 59 1.34 -11.32 13.57
C TYR A 59 1.63 -12.79 13.20
N LEU A 60 2.18 -13.56 14.15
CA LEU A 60 2.59 -14.95 13.95
C LEU A 60 1.46 -15.83 13.39
N TYR A 61 0.25 -15.72 13.96
CA TYR A 61 -0.90 -16.53 13.55
C TYR A 61 -1.36 -16.25 12.12
N VAL A 62 -1.18 -15.01 11.62
CA VAL A 62 -1.46 -14.66 10.22
C VAL A 62 -0.41 -15.32 9.34
N ARG A 63 0.86 -15.13 9.68
CA ARG A 63 1.99 -15.64 8.92
C ARG A 63 1.97 -17.17 8.79
N GLU A 64 1.67 -17.87 9.88
CA GLU A 64 1.52 -19.34 9.89
C GLU A 64 0.37 -19.82 8.99
N LYS A 65 -0.79 -19.14 9.04
CA LYS A 65 -1.93 -19.51 8.20
C LYS A 65 -1.67 -19.21 6.72
N MET A 66 -0.99 -18.12 6.41
CA MET A 66 -0.55 -17.83 5.04
C MET A 66 0.44 -18.90 4.54
N ALA A 67 1.40 -19.33 5.37
CA ALA A 67 2.41 -20.32 4.99
C ALA A 67 1.78 -21.71 4.72
N ARG A 68 0.72 -22.04 5.46
CA ARG A 68 -0.09 -23.26 5.25
C ARG A 68 -1.11 -23.13 4.12
N LYS A 69 -1.15 -21.99 3.41
CA LYS A 69 -2.15 -21.67 2.39
C LYS A 69 -3.60 -21.76 2.90
N ALA A 70 -3.80 -21.57 4.20
CA ALA A 70 -5.10 -21.56 4.85
C ALA A 70 -5.70 -20.15 4.98
N LEU A 71 -4.92 -19.12 4.65
CA LEU A 71 -5.33 -17.72 4.63
C LEU A 71 -4.68 -17.01 3.44
N ALA A 72 -5.50 -16.38 2.60
CA ALA A 72 -5.03 -15.43 1.60
C ALA A 72 -5.17 -14.01 2.17
N LEU A 73 -4.11 -13.21 2.07
CA LEU A 73 -4.10 -11.82 2.53
C LEU A 73 -4.08 -10.90 1.31
N ARG A 74 -5.06 -10.00 1.19
CA ARG A 74 -5.22 -9.11 0.03
C ARG A 74 -5.38 -7.67 0.45
N GLY A 75 -4.81 -6.75 -0.33
CA GLY A 75 -5.01 -5.31 -0.21
C GLY A 75 -5.85 -4.80 -1.37
N GLY A 76 -6.75 -3.87 -1.07
CA GLY A 76 -7.61 -3.23 -2.05
C GLY A 76 -7.45 -1.71 -2.04
N TYR A 77 -7.42 -1.11 -3.23
CA TYR A 77 -7.44 0.34 -3.43
C TYR A 77 -8.64 0.70 -4.30
N TYR A 78 -9.39 1.73 -3.91
CA TYR A 78 -10.54 2.20 -4.67
C TYR A 78 -10.33 3.65 -5.12
N ASP A 79 -10.25 3.86 -6.43
CA ASP A 79 -10.28 5.18 -7.05
C ASP A 79 -11.73 5.64 -7.15
N PHE A 80 -12.12 6.55 -6.26
CA PHE A 80 -13.50 7.07 -6.20
C PHE A 80 -13.89 7.87 -7.44
N VAL A 81 -12.93 8.53 -8.09
CA VAL A 81 -13.20 9.36 -9.28
C VAL A 81 -13.46 8.47 -10.49
N LYS A 82 -12.65 7.43 -10.66
CA LYS A 82 -12.78 6.49 -11.79
C LYS A 82 -13.78 5.36 -11.54
N GLY A 83 -14.20 5.15 -10.30
CA GLY A 83 -15.01 4.00 -9.92
C GLY A 83 -14.27 2.67 -10.13
N CYS A 84 -12.97 2.65 -9.86
CA CYS A 84 -12.10 1.51 -10.12
C CYS A 84 -11.54 0.93 -8.82
N PHE A 85 -11.63 -0.39 -8.68
CA PHE A 85 -11.09 -1.16 -7.56
C PHE A 85 -9.90 -1.99 -8.00
N GLU A 86 -8.71 -1.67 -7.50
CA GLU A 86 -7.49 -2.47 -7.68
C GLU A 86 -7.34 -3.43 -6.50
N LEU A 87 -7.13 -4.71 -6.77
CA LEU A 87 -6.92 -5.75 -5.75
C LEU A 87 -5.59 -6.45 -5.98
N TRP A 88 -4.81 -6.66 -4.93
CA TRP A 88 -3.59 -7.46 -5.00
C TRP A 88 -3.42 -8.39 -3.80
N GLU A 89 -2.71 -9.49 -4.02
CA GLU A 89 -2.46 -10.50 -3.00
C GLU A 89 -1.05 -10.36 -2.43
N ALA A 90 -0.95 -10.31 -1.11
CA ALA A 90 0.31 -10.28 -0.39
C ALA A 90 0.91 -11.69 -0.37
N GLN A 91 2.16 -11.80 -0.80
CA GLN A 91 2.94 -13.02 -0.71
C GLN A 91 3.86 -12.94 0.52
N LEU A 92 4.06 -14.06 1.20
CA LEU A 92 5.09 -14.16 2.23
C LEU A 92 6.45 -13.85 1.60
N SER A 93 7.14 -12.82 2.10
CA SER A 93 8.51 -12.55 1.70
C SER A 93 9.40 -13.69 2.19
N SER A 94 10.03 -14.42 1.26
CA SER A 94 10.86 -15.59 1.57
C SER A 94 12.28 -15.22 2.06
N ILE A 95 12.49 -14.02 2.62
CA ILE A 95 13.82 -13.53 3.02
C ILE A 95 13.72 -12.82 4.39
N PRO A 96 14.46 -13.28 5.42
CA PRO A 96 14.66 -12.48 6.62
C PRO A 96 15.52 -11.26 6.27
N GLY A 97 14.92 -10.07 6.24
CA GLY A 97 15.65 -8.80 6.14
C GLY A 97 15.49 -7.99 4.86
N SER A 98 14.68 -8.41 3.87
CA SER A 98 14.33 -7.52 2.74
C SER A 98 12.94 -6.94 2.89
N ALA A 99 12.87 -5.60 2.99
CA ALA A 99 11.67 -4.78 3.10
C ALA A 99 10.90 -4.67 1.77
N LEU A 100 10.90 -5.73 0.96
CA LEU A 100 10.21 -5.76 -0.32
C LEU A 100 9.25 -6.95 -0.32
N LEU A 101 7.99 -6.68 0.03
CA LEU A 101 6.92 -7.59 -0.37
C LEU A 101 6.84 -7.53 -1.90
N PRO A 102 6.99 -8.65 -2.62
CA PRO A 102 6.52 -8.72 -3.99
C PRO A 102 4.99 -8.68 -3.96
N CYS A 103 4.41 -7.48 -3.86
CA CYS A 103 2.99 -7.27 -4.12
C CYS A 103 2.79 -7.46 -5.63
N ILE A 104 2.27 -8.62 -6.02
CA ILE A 104 1.85 -8.85 -7.40
C ILE A 104 0.54 -8.07 -7.58
N ARG A 105 0.63 -6.88 -8.19
CA ARG A 105 -0.57 -6.09 -8.51
C ARG A 105 -1.50 -6.95 -9.37
N GLY A 106 -2.70 -7.21 -8.86
CA GLY A 106 -3.74 -7.94 -9.58
C GLY A 106 -4.51 -7.02 -10.52
N SER A 107 -5.58 -7.56 -11.11
CA SER A 107 -6.42 -6.88 -12.09
C SER A 107 -7.31 -5.81 -11.42
N ALA A 108 -7.50 -4.67 -12.10
CA ALA A 108 -8.46 -3.64 -11.70
C ALA A 108 -9.89 -4.03 -12.14
N LEU A 109 -10.88 -3.86 -11.26
CA LEU A 109 -12.31 -3.97 -11.58
C LEU A 109 -12.93 -2.57 -11.58
N CYS A 110 -13.38 -2.08 -12.74
CA CYS A 110 -14.04 -0.78 -12.86
C CYS A 110 -15.55 -0.92 -13.09
N VAL A 111 -16.35 -0.07 -12.43
CA VAL A 111 -17.80 0.00 -12.63
C VAL A 111 -18.08 0.56 -14.03
N GLY A 112 -18.35 -0.31 -15.00
CA GLY A 112 -18.54 0.07 -16.40
C GLY A 112 -17.96 -0.90 -17.44
N GLY A 113 -17.22 -1.92 -17.00
CA GLY A 113 -16.83 -3.04 -17.86
C GLY A 113 -15.69 -2.74 -18.83
N GLU A 114 -14.48 -2.55 -18.30
CA GLU A 114 -13.25 -3.01 -18.94
C GLU A 114 -12.15 -3.07 -17.87
N ALA A 115 -11.74 -4.29 -17.50
CA ALA A 115 -10.67 -4.53 -16.55
C ALA A 115 -9.33 -4.32 -17.26
N THR A 116 -8.74 -3.13 -17.16
CA THR A 116 -7.37 -2.90 -17.67
C THR A 116 -6.35 -3.53 -16.72
N ALA A 117 -5.82 -4.69 -17.11
CA ALA A 117 -4.69 -5.32 -16.43
C ALA A 117 -3.40 -4.56 -16.78
N GLN A 118 -2.94 -3.67 -15.90
CA GLN A 118 -1.65 -3.00 -16.08
C GLN A 118 -0.53 -3.87 -15.48
N ALA A 119 -0.10 -4.87 -16.23
CA ALA A 119 1.11 -5.64 -15.93
C ALA A 119 2.33 -4.72 -16.12
N LYS A 120 2.94 -4.26 -15.02
CA LYS A 120 4.22 -3.54 -15.09
C LYS A 120 5.29 -4.56 -15.52
N GLY A 121 5.61 -4.53 -16.82
CA GLY A 121 6.57 -5.39 -17.47
C GLY A 121 7.93 -5.37 -16.77
N ARG A 122 8.42 -6.57 -16.47
CA ARG A 122 9.78 -6.85 -16.06
C ARG A 122 10.70 -6.52 -17.24
N VAL A 123 11.47 -5.43 -17.16
CA VAL A 123 12.64 -5.25 -18.02
C VAL A 123 13.63 -6.35 -17.65
N ARG A 124 13.80 -7.31 -18.56
CA ARG A 124 14.90 -8.27 -18.57
C ARG A 124 15.67 -8.02 -19.87
N GLN A 125 16.97 -7.85 -19.67
CA GLN A 125 18.06 -7.58 -20.62
C GLN A 125 18.21 -6.12 -20.99
#